data_AF-A0A966VXW4-F1
#
_entry.id   AF-A0A966VXW4-F1
#
_cell.length_a   1.000
_cell.length_b   1.000
_cell.length_c   1.000
_cell.angle_alpha   90.00
_cell.angle_beta   90.00
_cell.angle_gamma   90.00
#
_symmetry.space_group_name_H-M   'P 1'
#
loop_
_entity.id
_entity.type
_entity.pdbx_description
1 polymer ?
#
loop_
_entity_poly.entity_id
_entity_poly.type
_entity_poly.pdbx_seq_one_letter_code
_entity_poly.pdbx_strand_id
1 'polypeptide(L)'
;MSGEVRRPAVYELKGNSTLAALLDLAGGLTAEADGSRISVVRNSTDRKRVAFSVSLDDNAARKAPVANGDVVRVARLRPTIDSGVVLEGHVFRPGVVAWHEGMRISELIPSFDELMPNADLGYVLVRRELAAEKKLTVLSADLAAALKEPGSL
;
A
#
# COMPACT_ATOMS: atom_id res chain seq x y z
N MET A 1 2.05 10.38 -19.41
CA MET A 1 2.34 9.93 -18.03
C MET A 1 1.05 9.41 -17.40
N SER A 2 1.11 8.30 -16.66
CA SER A 2 -0.07 7.63 -16.08
C SER A 2 0.22 7.03 -14.71
N GLY A 3 -0.82 6.49 -14.04
CA GLY A 3 -0.72 5.92 -12.70
C GLY A 3 -0.93 6.98 -11.62
N GLU A 4 -0.18 6.86 -10.52
CA GLU A 4 -0.34 7.69 -9.32
C GLU A 4 0.31 9.08 -9.42
N VAL A 5 -0.23 9.90 -10.33
CA VAL A 5 0.08 11.32 -10.50
C VAL A 5 -1.21 12.13 -10.46
N ARG A 6 -1.13 13.40 -10.06
CA ARG A 6 -2.34 14.22 -9.86
C ARG A 6 -3.11 14.48 -11.15
N ARG A 7 -2.42 14.55 -12.28
CA ARG A 7 -3.02 14.77 -13.60
C ARG A 7 -2.48 13.72 -14.58
N PRO A 8 -3.08 12.54 -14.68
CA PRO A 8 -2.70 11.55 -15.69
C PRO A 8 -3.11 12.05 -17.08
N ALA A 9 -2.16 12.17 -18.01
CA ALA A 9 -2.42 12.65 -19.37
C ALA A 9 -1.29 12.31 -20.36
N VAL A 10 -1.53 12.58 -21.63
CA VAL A 10 -0.46 12.70 -22.64
C VAL A 10 0.11 14.12 -22.53
N TYR A 11 1.43 14.24 -22.45
CA TYR A 11 2.12 15.52 -22.27
C TYR A 11 3.02 15.79 -23.46
N GLU A 12 2.93 17.01 -23.99
CA GLU A 12 3.87 17.50 -24.99
C GLU A 12 5.15 17.98 -24.31
N LEU A 13 6.28 17.42 -24.72
CA LEU A 13 7.60 17.80 -24.21
C LEU A 13 8.18 18.91 -25.09
N LYS A 14 8.65 19.99 -24.47
CA LYS A 14 9.38 21.07 -25.17
C LYS A 14 10.88 20.86 -25.00
N GLY A 15 11.61 20.72 -26.10
CA GLY A 15 13.07 20.55 -26.09
C GLY A 15 13.52 19.36 -25.23
N ASN A 16 14.66 19.53 -24.54
CA ASN A 16 15.17 18.53 -23.60
C ASN A 16 14.36 18.58 -22.30
N SER A 17 13.50 17.59 -22.09
CA SER A 17 12.69 17.46 -20.88
C SER A 17 13.21 16.35 -19.98
N THR A 18 13.06 16.52 -18.66
CA THR A 18 13.47 15.54 -17.64
C THR A 18 12.25 14.87 -17.02
N LEU A 19 12.47 13.75 -16.32
CA LEU A 19 11.42 13.10 -15.54
C LEU A 19 10.81 14.05 -14.51
N ALA A 20 11.64 14.87 -13.85
CA ALA A 20 11.15 15.89 -12.91
C ALA A 20 10.22 16.91 -13.58
N ALA A 21 10.62 17.47 -14.73
CA ALA A 21 9.78 18.43 -15.45
C ALA A 21 8.45 17.80 -15.91
N LEU A 22 8.48 16.56 -16.37
CA LEU A 22 7.26 15.82 -16.71
C LEU A 22 6.36 15.59 -15.49
N LEU A 23 6.96 15.30 -14.33
CA LEU A 23 6.22 15.13 -13.08
C LEU A 23 5.57 16.44 -12.62
N ASP A 24 6.24 17.58 -12.79
CA ASP A 24 5.70 18.91 -12.49
C ASP A 24 4.50 19.24 -13.39
N LEU A 25 4.58 18.92 -14.69
CA LEU A 25 3.44 19.05 -15.61
C LEU A 25 2.26 18.17 -15.17
N ALA A 26 2.54 16.98 -14.66
CA ALA A 26 1.53 16.07 -14.09
C ALA A 26 1.00 16.51 -12.72
N GLY A 27 1.46 17.64 -12.17
CA GLY A 27 1.03 18.19 -10.90
C GLY A 27 1.61 17.48 -9.67
N GLY A 28 2.67 16.69 -9.85
CA GLY A 28 3.28 15.87 -8.82
C GLY A 28 2.61 14.51 -8.62
N LEU A 29 3.12 13.77 -7.64
CA LEU A 29 2.61 12.47 -7.21
C LEU A 29 1.30 12.60 -6.41
N THR A 30 0.47 11.54 -6.44
CA THR A 30 -0.61 11.38 -5.44
C THR A 30 -0.03 10.91 -4.11
N ALA A 31 -0.83 10.93 -3.04
CA ALA A 31 -0.43 10.39 -1.74
C ALA A 31 -0.25 8.85 -1.77
N GLU A 32 -0.84 8.19 -2.76
CA GLU A 32 -0.77 6.73 -2.92
C GLU A 32 0.34 6.32 -3.90
N ALA A 33 1.19 7.25 -4.34
CA ALA A 33 2.24 6.96 -5.29
C ALA A 33 3.46 6.28 -4.65
N ASP A 34 3.95 5.23 -5.28
CA ASP A 34 5.27 4.67 -4.99
C ASP A 34 6.32 5.34 -5.88
N GLY A 35 6.91 6.43 -5.38
CA GLY A 35 7.95 7.20 -6.09
C GLY A 35 9.23 6.41 -6.38
N SER A 36 9.44 5.29 -5.68
CA SER A 36 10.57 4.38 -5.92
C SER A 36 10.33 3.43 -7.11
N ARG A 37 9.08 3.33 -7.57
CA ARG A 37 8.64 2.40 -8.63
C ARG A 37 7.99 3.14 -9.79
N ILE A 38 8.83 3.76 -10.61
CA ILE A 38 8.40 4.33 -11.89
C ILE A 38 8.86 3.43 -13.01
N SER A 39 7.95 3.08 -13.91
CA SER A 39 8.26 2.33 -15.13
C SER A 39 8.24 3.26 -16.33
N VAL A 40 9.26 3.13 -17.18
CA VAL A 40 9.36 3.84 -18.44
C VAL A 40 9.45 2.82 -19.56
N VAL A 41 8.59 2.97 -20.55
CA VAL A 41 8.65 2.17 -21.78
C VAL A 41 8.96 3.11 -22.94
N ARG A 42 10.10 2.87 -23.58
CA ARG A 42 10.63 3.67 -24.69
C ARG A 42 10.71 2.85 -25.97
N ASN A 43 10.31 3.46 -27.08
CA ASN A 43 10.62 2.93 -28.40
C ASN A 43 12.02 3.43 -28.80
N SER A 44 12.97 2.50 -28.90
CA SER A 44 14.34 2.76 -29.32
C SER A 44 14.42 3.03 -30.83
N THR A 45 15.51 3.67 -31.25
CA THR A 45 15.80 3.98 -32.67
C THR A 45 15.93 2.73 -33.54
N ASP A 46 16.26 1.59 -32.95
CA ASP A 46 16.31 0.28 -33.62
C ASP A 46 14.95 -0.47 -33.64
N ARG A 47 13.85 0.27 -33.45
CA ARG A 47 12.46 -0.25 -33.42
C ARG A 47 12.20 -1.29 -32.33
N LYS A 48 13.04 -1.34 -31.29
CA LYS A 48 12.79 -2.17 -30.10
C LYS A 48 12.02 -1.38 -29.04
N ARG A 49 11.21 -2.10 -28.27
CA ARG A 49 10.54 -1.56 -27.09
C ARG A 49 11.35 -1.92 -25.86
N VAL A 50 11.94 -0.92 -25.21
CA VAL A 50 12.78 -1.10 -24.02
C VAL A 50 12.00 -0.62 -22.80
N ALA A 51 11.92 -1.47 -21.78
CA ALA A 51 11.35 -1.12 -20.49
C ALA A 51 12.46 -1.00 -19.45
N PHE A 52 12.41 0.05 -18.64
CA PHE A 52 13.33 0.25 -17.53
C PHE A 52 12.62 0.91 -16.35
N SER A 53 13.16 0.68 -15.16
CA SER A 53 12.63 1.23 -13.91
C SER A 53 13.47 2.40 -13.43
N VAL A 54 12.81 3.37 -12.82
CA VAL A 54 13.39 4.59 -12.28
C VAL A 54 12.85 4.81 -10.87
N SER A 55 13.70 5.26 -9.96
CA SER A 55 13.30 5.67 -8.61
C SER A 55 13.56 7.16 -8.42
N LEU A 56 12.60 7.90 -7.86
CA LEU A 56 12.79 9.30 -7.48
C LEU A 56 13.64 9.50 -6.23
N ASP A 57 13.99 8.42 -5.53
CA ASP A 57 14.93 8.46 -4.40
C ASP A 57 16.36 8.71 -4.90
N ASP A 58 16.62 8.40 -6.17
CA ASP A 58 17.85 8.75 -6.86
C ASP A 58 17.75 10.14 -7.52
N ASN A 59 18.60 11.06 -7.08
CA ASN A 59 18.67 12.41 -7.64
C ASN A 59 19.09 12.43 -9.12
N ALA A 60 19.88 11.45 -9.58
CA ALA A 60 20.25 11.33 -10.99
C ALA A 60 19.03 10.95 -11.84
N ALA A 61 18.21 10.04 -11.35
CA ALA A 61 16.96 9.63 -11.97
C ALA A 61 15.96 10.77 -12.17
N ARG A 62 15.87 11.73 -11.23
CA ARG A 62 15.03 12.93 -11.41
C ARG A 62 15.44 13.76 -12.62
N LYS A 63 16.74 13.79 -12.92
CA LYS A 63 17.33 14.49 -14.07
C LYS A 63 17.39 13.61 -15.32
N ALA A 64 16.92 12.37 -15.26
CA ALA A 64 16.93 11.47 -16.40
C ALA A 64 16.11 12.08 -17.56
N PRO A 65 16.66 12.07 -18.79
CA PRO A 65 15.97 12.62 -19.95
C PRO A 65 14.78 11.75 -20.32
N VAL A 66 13.63 12.39 -20.50
CA VAL A 66 12.44 11.77 -21.11
C VAL A 66 12.39 12.15 -22.58
N ALA A 67 12.02 11.19 -23.41
CA ALA A 67 11.95 11.34 -24.85
C ALA A 67 10.50 11.31 -25.33
N ASN A 68 10.25 11.90 -26.50
CA ASN A 68 8.96 11.77 -27.15
C ASN A 68 8.66 10.28 -27.42
N GLY A 69 7.41 9.87 -27.19
CA GLY A 69 6.99 8.48 -27.28
C GLY A 69 7.25 7.64 -26.03
N ASP A 70 7.88 8.18 -24.99
CA ASP A 70 8.01 7.49 -23.70
C ASP A 70 6.64 7.33 -23.01
N VAL A 71 6.36 6.11 -22.59
CA VAL A 71 5.23 5.81 -21.70
C VAL A 71 5.76 5.68 -20.29
N VAL A 72 5.56 6.74 -19.50
CA VAL A 72 5.92 6.77 -18.08
C VAL A 72 4.70 6.44 -17.24
N ARG A 73 4.84 5.46 -16.33
CA ARG A 73 3.80 5.07 -15.37
C ARG A 73 4.39 5.02 -13.96
N VAL A 74 3.76 5.75 -13.05
CA VAL A 74 4.05 5.73 -11.61
C VAL A 74 3.22 4.64 -10.96
N ALA A 75 3.85 3.73 -10.21
CA ALA A 75 3.13 2.69 -9.50
C ALA A 75 2.40 3.24 -8.28
N ARG A 76 1.37 2.52 -7.84
CA ARG A 76 0.73 2.72 -6.55
C ARG A 76 1.56 2.07 -5.46
N LEU A 77 1.59 2.68 -4.28
CA LEU A 77 2.02 2.05 -3.04
C LEU A 77 1.34 0.69 -2.94
N ARG A 78 2.10 -0.30 -2.48
CA ARG A 78 1.50 -1.60 -2.20
C ARG A 78 0.34 -1.38 -1.23
N PRO A 79 -0.86 -1.90 -1.51
CA PRO A 79 -2.00 -1.79 -0.61
C PRO A 79 -1.84 -2.78 0.56
N THR A 80 -0.66 -2.82 1.15
CA THR A 80 -0.32 -3.61 2.32
C THR A 80 -0.17 -2.65 3.48
N ILE A 81 -0.82 -2.97 4.58
CA ILE A 81 -0.62 -2.23 5.82
C ILE A 81 0.58 -2.88 6.48
N ASP A 82 1.73 -2.21 6.38
CA ASP A 82 2.90 -2.61 7.14
C ASP A 82 2.61 -2.34 8.62
N SER A 83 2.83 -3.34 9.48
CA SER A 83 2.66 -3.23 10.93
C SER A 83 1.26 -2.76 11.37
N GLY A 84 0.20 -3.34 10.81
CA GLY A 84 -1.17 -3.09 11.26
C GLY A 84 -2.00 -4.36 11.42
N VAL A 85 -2.99 -4.30 12.30
CA VAL A 85 -4.05 -5.29 12.42
C VAL A 85 -5.34 -4.69 11.88
N VAL A 86 -6.06 -5.45 11.05
CA VAL A 86 -7.36 -5.06 10.52
C VAL A 86 -8.44 -5.73 11.36
N LEU A 87 -9.25 -4.93 12.06
CA LEU A 87 -10.42 -5.38 12.82
C LEU A 87 -11.65 -5.30 11.91
N GLU A 88 -12.25 -6.45 11.65
CA GLU A 88 -13.43 -6.62 10.79
C GLU A 88 -14.43 -7.58 11.45
N GLY A 89 -15.71 -7.48 11.04
CA GLY A 89 -16.78 -8.35 11.51
C GLY A 89 -17.93 -7.58 12.18
N HIS A 90 -18.58 -8.22 13.15
CA HIS A 90 -19.73 -7.65 13.89
C HIS A 90 -19.26 -6.76 15.04
N VAL A 91 -18.53 -5.69 14.69
CA VAL A 91 -18.01 -4.67 15.62
C VAL A 91 -18.53 -3.29 15.22
N PHE A 92 -18.70 -2.40 16.19
CA PHE A 92 -19.17 -1.03 15.90
C PHE A 92 -18.13 -0.17 15.17
N ARG A 93 -16.84 -0.44 15.39
CA ARG A 93 -15.74 0.35 14.84
C ARG A 93 -14.72 -0.53 14.12
N PRO A 94 -15.05 -1.06 12.93
CA PRO A 94 -14.08 -1.76 12.12
C PRO A 94 -13.00 -0.78 11.63
N GLY A 95 -11.78 -1.28 11.42
CA GLY A 95 -10.70 -0.42 10.96
C GLY A 95 -9.30 -1.01 11.18
N VAL A 96 -8.31 -0.17 10.87
CA VAL A 96 -6.90 -0.51 11.01
C VAL A 96 -6.40 0.00 12.36
N VAL A 97 -5.75 -0.87 13.12
CA VAL A 97 -5.07 -0.54 14.37
C VAL A 97 -3.57 -0.79 14.19
N ALA A 98 -2.74 0.13 14.69
CA ALA A 98 -1.29 0.00 14.62
C ALA A 98 -0.83 -1.22 15.43
N TRP A 99 -0.16 -2.17 14.77
CA TRP A 99 0.38 -3.35 15.42
C TRP A 99 1.64 -3.00 16.21
N HIS A 100 1.80 -3.63 17.37
CA HIS A 100 3.06 -3.67 18.10
C HIS A 100 3.31 -5.08 18.63
N GLU A 101 4.56 -5.33 18.98
CA GLU A 101 4.95 -6.59 19.62
C GLU A 101 4.19 -6.76 20.95
N GLY A 102 3.67 -7.97 21.18
CA GLY A 102 2.87 -8.28 22.36
C GLY A 102 1.40 -7.85 22.31
N MET A 103 0.94 -7.22 21.22
CA MET A 103 -0.46 -6.79 21.06
C MET A 103 -1.46 -7.94 21.28
N ARG A 104 -2.50 -7.66 22.06
CA ARG A 104 -3.58 -8.62 22.41
C ARG A 104 -4.92 -8.29 21.81
N ILE A 105 -5.81 -9.28 21.76
CA ILE A 105 -7.18 -9.11 21.24
C ILE A 105 -7.96 -8.10 22.10
N SER A 106 -7.73 -8.10 23.42
CA SER A 106 -8.37 -7.15 24.35
C SER A 106 -7.96 -5.69 24.10
N GLU A 107 -6.89 -5.42 23.35
CA GLU A 107 -6.52 -4.07 22.95
C GLU A 107 -7.30 -3.61 21.71
N LEU A 108 -7.69 -4.56 20.85
CA LEU A 108 -8.51 -4.31 19.67
C LEU A 108 -10.00 -4.23 20.03
N ILE A 109 -10.42 -5.06 20.98
CA ILE A 109 -11.79 -5.16 21.48
C ILE A 109 -11.72 -5.02 23.01
N PRO A 110 -11.70 -3.80 23.56
CA PRO A 110 -11.56 -3.58 25.01
C PRO A 110 -12.73 -4.07 25.86
N SER A 111 -13.93 -4.13 25.30
CA SER A 111 -15.11 -4.65 26.00
C SER A 111 -16.15 -5.18 25.01
N PHE A 112 -17.19 -5.85 25.53
CA PHE A 112 -18.34 -6.28 24.74
C PHE A 112 -19.11 -5.11 24.10
N ASP A 113 -18.94 -3.87 24.58
CA ASP A 113 -19.62 -2.69 24.03
C ASP A 113 -19.10 -2.29 22.64
N GLU A 114 -17.94 -2.82 22.24
CA GLU A 114 -17.40 -2.66 20.90
C GLU A 114 -18.04 -3.61 19.88
N LEU A 115 -18.83 -4.58 20.34
CA LEU A 115 -19.46 -5.60 19.51
C LEU A 115 -20.90 -5.19 19.15
N MET A 116 -21.27 -5.40 17.89
CA MET A 116 -22.67 -5.24 17.46
C MET A 116 -23.56 -6.33 18.08
N PRO A 117 -24.88 -6.11 18.20
CA PRO A 117 -25.80 -7.13 18.65
C PRO A 117 -25.66 -8.43 17.82
N ASN A 118 -25.72 -9.58 18.52
CA ASN A 118 -25.56 -10.92 17.95
C ASN A 118 -24.15 -11.25 17.41
N ALA A 119 -23.12 -10.49 17.77
CA ALA A 119 -21.74 -10.93 17.56
C ALA A 119 -21.48 -12.28 18.26
N ASP A 120 -20.76 -13.17 17.58
CA ASP A 120 -20.36 -14.45 18.17
C ASP A 120 -19.28 -14.22 19.23
N LEU A 121 -19.62 -14.51 20.48
CA LEU A 121 -18.72 -14.36 21.62
C LEU A 121 -17.83 -15.59 21.83
N GLY A 122 -18.19 -16.73 21.26
CA GLY A 122 -17.41 -17.97 21.37
C GLY A 122 -16.32 -18.08 20.31
N TYR A 123 -16.24 -17.12 19.38
CA TYR A 123 -15.37 -17.25 18.22
C TYR A 123 -14.79 -15.91 17.73
N VAL A 124 -13.47 -15.83 17.70
CA VAL A 124 -12.70 -14.84 16.96
C VAL A 124 -11.66 -15.55 16.10
N LEU A 125 -11.42 -15.03 14.88
CA LEU A 125 -10.47 -15.59 13.93
C LEU A 125 -9.34 -14.58 13.68
N VAL A 126 -8.12 -14.97 14.06
CA VAL A 126 -6.90 -14.21 13.80
C VAL A 126 -6.21 -14.82 12.60
N ARG A 127 -6.20 -14.08 11.49
CA ARG A 127 -5.49 -14.43 10.26
C ARG A 127 -4.15 -13.68 10.23
N ARG A 128 -3.04 -14.41 10.26
CA ARG A 128 -1.68 -13.85 10.23
C ARG A 128 -0.94 -14.36 9.00
N GLU A 129 -0.35 -13.44 8.24
CA GLU A 129 0.53 -13.77 7.12
C GLU A 129 1.99 -13.55 7.54
N LEU A 130 2.80 -14.62 7.54
CA LEU A 130 4.22 -14.52 7.81
C LEU A 130 4.95 -14.16 6.51
N ALA A 131 5.34 -12.88 6.39
CA ALA A 131 5.88 -12.29 5.17
C ALA A 131 7.10 -13.03 4.58
N ALA A 132 7.92 -13.68 5.43
CA ALA A 132 9.11 -14.42 5.00
C ALA A 132 8.77 -15.68 4.18
N GLU A 133 7.65 -16.33 4.46
CA GLU A 133 7.27 -17.61 3.86
C GLU A 133 5.96 -17.55 3.06
N LYS A 134 5.28 -16.39 3.03
CA LYS A 134 3.88 -16.27 2.57
C LYS A 134 2.94 -17.29 3.22
N LYS A 135 3.31 -17.75 4.42
CA LYS A 135 2.56 -18.76 5.16
C LYS A 135 1.41 -18.07 5.87
N LEU A 136 0.19 -18.51 5.55
CA LEU A 136 -1.01 -18.09 6.25
C LEU A 136 -1.20 -18.97 7.48
N THR A 137 -1.25 -18.37 8.66
CA THR A 137 -1.71 -19.04 9.87
C THR A 137 -3.06 -18.48 10.28
N VAL A 138 -3.94 -19.38 10.70
CA VAL A 138 -5.27 -19.05 11.20
C VAL A 138 -5.34 -19.58 12.62
N LEU A 139 -5.58 -18.68 13.55
CA LEU A 139 -5.80 -19.00 14.96
C LEU A 139 -7.25 -18.65 15.29
N SER A 140 -7.92 -19.51 16.03
CA SER A 140 -9.25 -19.23 16.56
C SER A 140 -9.21 -19.24 18.08
N ALA A 141 -10.02 -18.38 18.70
CA ALA A 141 -10.15 -18.31 20.14
C ALA A 141 -11.59 -18.02 20.55
N ASP A 142 -11.90 -18.30 21.83
CA ASP A 142 -13.12 -17.84 22.48
C ASP A 142 -12.95 -16.37 22.87
N LEU A 143 -13.75 -15.49 22.26
CA LEU A 143 -13.65 -14.05 22.47
C LEU A 143 -14.08 -13.67 23.89
N ALA A 144 -15.14 -14.27 24.42
CA ALA A 144 -15.60 -14.00 25.78
C ALA A 144 -14.54 -14.36 26.83
N ALA A 145 -13.84 -15.47 26.65
CA ALA A 145 -12.74 -15.88 27.52
C ALA A 145 -11.57 -14.87 27.44
N ALA A 146 -11.17 -14.49 26.21
CA ALA A 146 -10.09 -13.52 26.00
C ALA A 146 -10.36 -12.15 26.64
N LEU A 147 -11.63 -11.71 26.67
CA LEU A 147 -12.03 -10.45 27.30
C LEU A 147 -12.13 -10.53 28.83
N LYS A 148 -12.47 -11.70 29.38
CA LYS A 148 -12.56 -11.91 30.84
C LYS A 148 -11.20 -12.10 31.50
N GLU A 149 -10.21 -12.60 30.76
CA GLU A 149 -8.83 -12.76 31.22
C GLU A 149 -7.87 -11.98 30.30
N PRO A 150 -7.76 -10.64 30.48
CA PRO A 150 -6.91 -9.79 29.66
C PRO A 150 -5.44 -10.20 29.86
N GLY A 151 -4.92 -11.03 28.95
CA GLY A 151 -3.58 -11.61 29.06
C GLY A 151 -3.45 -13.03 28.51
N SER A 152 -4.56 -13.73 28.30
CA SER A 152 -4.57 -15.13 27.83
C SER A 152 -4.22 -15.29 26.34
N LEU A 153 -4.41 -14.25 25.50
CA LEU A 153 -4.20 -14.24 24.05
C LEU A 153 -3.75 -12.88 23.50
#